data_AF-A0A7S3JN30-F1
#
_entry.id   AF-A0A7S3JN30-F1
#
_cell.length_a   1.000
_cell.length_b   1.000
_cell.length_c   1.000
_cell.angle_alpha   90.00
_cell.angle_beta   90.00
_cell.angle_gamma   90.00
#
_symmetry.space_group_name_H-M   'P 1'
#
loop_
_entity.id
_entity.type
_entity.pdbx_description
1 polymer ?
#
loop_
_entity_poly.entity_id
_entity_poly.type
_entity_poly.pdbx_seq_one_letter_code
_entity_poly.pdbx_strand_id
1 'polypeptide(L)'
;KKKKKADGINFCLFFKKSQAMWKTFRRILVLVLISNCNARRKRRKEENSGERNHDIDRIVKAYENNDLYLMLGVSPTCSAEKLKDAYRQLSLSVHPDKTRDHRAETAFDMIRDAYELLSSPLDRAEYDKLRNERLLRKKQIAQERRMKIWRGIRRPFLLSSSALKQIWRYKFLAFLIWVLIKTLQA
;
A
#
# COMPACT_ATOMS: atom_id res chain seq x y z
N LYS A 1 -85.37 -39.49 9.52
CA LYS A 1 -84.98 -38.23 8.83
C LYS A 1 -83.49 -37.96 9.06
N LYS A 2 -82.73 -37.87 7.96
CA LYS A 2 -81.40 -37.22 7.79
C LYS A 2 -80.21 -37.71 8.63
N LYS A 3 -79.45 -38.65 8.03
CA LYS A 3 -77.98 -38.77 8.19
C LYS A 3 -77.30 -37.44 7.82
N LYS A 4 -76.36 -36.96 8.64
CA LYS A 4 -75.27 -36.10 8.16
C LYS A 4 -73.94 -36.59 8.78
N LYS A 5 -73.18 -37.31 7.95
CA LYS A 5 -71.74 -37.55 8.11
C LYS A 5 -71.05 -36.19 8.10
N ALA A 6 -70.53 -35.75 9.24
CA ALA A 6 -69.39 -34.85 9.27
C ALA A 6 -68.13 -35.70 9.48
N ASP A 7 -66.96 -35.15 9.18
CA ASP A 7 -65.65 -35.71 9.57
C ASP A 7 -65.03 -36.72 8.60
N GLY A 8 -64.76 -36.26 7.37
CA GLY A 8 -63.91 -37.01 6.43
C GLY A 8 -63.15 -36.19 5.40
N ILE A 9 -63.19 -34.85 5.43
CA ILE A 9 -62.70 -34.01 4.32
C ILE A 9 -61.44 -33.18 4.65
N ASN A 10 -61.03 -33.06 5.92
CA ASN A 10 -60.00 -32.06 6.27
C ASN A 10 -58.54 -32.54 6.22
N PHE A 11 -58.25 -33.85 6.23
CA PHE A 11 -56.85 -34.31 6.29
C PHE A 11 -56.12 -34.19 4.94
N CYS A 12 -56.78 -34.50 3.83
CA CYS A 12 -56.19 -34.43 2.49
C CYS A 12 -56.04 -32.98 1.99
N LEU A 13 -56.98 -32.10 2.33
CA LEU A 13 -56.89 -30.65 2.07
C LEU A 13 -55.78 -29.99 2.90
N PHE A 14 -55.60 -30.41 4.16
CA PHE A 14 -54.48 -29.98 4.99
C PHE A 14 -53.14 -30.43 4.41
N PHE A 15 -53.00 -31.69 4.00
CA PHE A 15 -51.77 -32.21 3.41
C PHE A 15 -51.42 -31.56 2.05
N LYS A 16 -52.42 -31.31 1.18
CA LYS A 16 -52.24 -30.59 -0.09
C LYS A 16 -51.91 -29.11 0.12
N LYS A 17 -52.54 -28.43 1.09
CA LYS A 17 -52.16 -27.06 1.50
C LYS A 17 -50.73 -27.02 2.04
N SER A 18 -50.35 -27.98 2.87
CA SER A 18 -49.00 -28.09 3.42
C SER A 18 -47.95 -28.36 2.33
N GLN A 19 -48.24 -29.19 1.32
CA GLN A 19 -47.37 -29.38 0.16
C GLN A 19 -47.24 -28.13 -0.71
N ALA A 20 -48.33 -27.39 -0.94
CA ALA A 20 -48.29 -26.12 -1.67
C ALA A 20 -47.48 -25.06 -0.90
N MET A 21 -47.65 -25.01 0.43
CA MET A 21 -46.92 -24.13 1.33
C MET A 21 -45.43 -24.49 1.41
N TRP A 22 -45.08 -25.77 1.40
CA TRP A 22 -43.68 -26.21 1.33
C TRP A 22 -43.03 -25.90 -0.03
N LYS A 23 -43.79 -25.98 -1.13
CA LYS A 23 -43.31 -25.58 -2.47
C LYS A 23 -43.05 -24.07 -2.56
N THR A 24 -43.93 -23.24 -1.98
CA THR A 24 -43.73 -21.79 -1.93
C THR A 24 -42.59 -21.42 -0.98
N PHE A 25 -42.49 -22.05 0.19
CA PHE A 25 -41.39 -21.83 1.13
C PHE A 25 -40.03 -22.21 0.53
N ARG A 26 -39.94 -23.38 -0.13
CA ARG A 26 -38.72 -23.80 -0.85
C ARG A 26 -38.37 -22.84 -1.99
N ARG A 27 -39.35 -22.33 -2.74
CA ARG A 27 -39.14 -21.29 -3.77
C ARG A 27 -38.60 -20.00 -3.16
N ILE A 28 -39.20 -19.51 -2.09
CA ILE A 28 -38.75 -18.29 -1.38
C ILE A 28 -37.33 -18.51 -0.85
N LEU A 29 -37.04 -19.66 -0.22
CA LEU A 29 -35.71 -19.99 0.28
C LEU A 29 -34.67 -20.03 -0.84
N VAL A 30 -34.98 -20.65 -1.99
CA VAL A 30 -34.09 -20.66 -3.16
C VAL A 30 -33.86 -19.25 -3.69
N LEU A 31 -34.90 -18.42 -3.79
CA LEU A 31 -34.76 -17.02 -4.22
C LEU A 31 -33.91 -16.20 -3.24
N VAL A 32 -34.07 -16.39 -1.94
CA VAL A 32 -33.25 -15.75 -0.89
C VAL A 32 -31.80 -16.21 -1.01
N LEU A 33 -31.55 -17.49 -1.23
CA LEU A 33 -30.20 -18.04 -1.43
C LEU A 33 -29.52 -17.52 -2.71
N ILE A 34 -30.25 -17.47 -3.83
CA ILE A 34 -29.77 -16.90 -5.11
C ILE A 34 -29.50 -15.41 -4.96
N SER A 35 -30.40 -14.66 -4.31
CA SER A 35 -30.22 -13.24 -4.02
C SER A 35 -28.98 -12.99 -3.16
N ASN A 36 -28.78 -13.79 -2.09
CA ASN A 36 -27.60 -13.70 -1.24
C ASN A 36 -26.31 -14.11 -2.00
N CYS A 37 -26.37 -15.10 -2.88
CA CYS A 37 -25.25 -15.46 -3.77
C CYS A 37 -24.90 -14.32 -4.74
N ASN A 38 -25.89 -13.70 -5.38
CA ASN A 38 -25.69 -12.57 -6.27
C ASN A 38 -25.13 -11.35 -5.52
N ALA A 39 -25.62 -11.07 -4.31
CA ALA A 39 -25.11 -10.01 -3.45
C ALA A 39 -23.66 -10.26 -3.00
N ARG A 40 -23.30 -11.50 -2.61
CA ARG A 40 -21.91 -11.87 -2.32
C ARG A 40 -21.02 -11.72 -3.55
N ARG A 41 -21.48 -12.13 -4.73
CA ARG A 41 -20.73 -11.97 -5.98
C ARG A 41 -20.53 -10.50 -6.34
N LYS A 42 -21.53 -9.64 -6.09
CA LYS A 42 -21.43 -8.19 -6.28
C LYS A 42 -20.38 -7.57 -5.35
N ARG A 43 -20.42 -7.88 -4.04
CA ARG A 43 -19.41 -7.44 -3.07
C ARG A 43 -18.00 -7.84 -3.47
N ARG A 44 -17.80 -9.10 -3.89
CA ARG A 44 -16.49 -9.58 -4.36
C ARG A 44 -16.00 -8.84 -5.60
N LYS A 45 -16.89 -8.45 -6.51
CA LYS A 45 -16.53 -7.63 -7.68
C LYS A 45 -16.15 -6.21 -7.26
N GLU A 46 -16.83 -5.64 -6.28
CA GLU A 46 -16.57 -4.31 -5.72
C GLU A 46 -15.22 -4.27 -4.97
N GLU A 47 -14.95 -5.26 -4.12
CA GLU A 47 -13.65 -5.46 -3.45
C GLU A 47 -12.52 -5.57 -4.48
N ASN A 48 -12.66 -6.44 -5.49
CA ASN A 48 -11.68 -6.57 -6.56
C ASN A 48 -11.55 -5.30 -7.41
N SER A 49 -12.58 -4.47 -7.55
CA SER A 49 -12.42 -3.15 -8.19
C SER A 49 -11.65 -2.17 -7.31
N GLY A 50 -11.87 -2.18 -6.00
CA GLY A 50 -11.09 -1.36 -5.06
C GLY A 50 -9.60 -1.71 -5.07
N GLU A 51 -9.28 -3.01 -5.11
CA GLU A 51 -7.89 -3.49 -5.19
C GLU A 51 -7.19 -3.04 -6.49
N ARG A 52 -7.88 -3.14 -7.64
CA ARG A 52 -7.35 -2.65 -8.93
C ARG A 52 -7.12 -1.15 -8.96
N ASN A 53 -7.98 -0.37 -8.30
CA ASN A 53 -7.81 1.08 -8.19
C ASN A 53 -6.56 1.43 -7.36
N HIS A 54 -6.23 0.64 -6.33
CA HIS A 54 -4.99 0.79 -5.57
C HIS A 54 -3.73 0.47 -6.40
N ASP A 55 -3.80 -0.54 -7.26
CA ASP A 55 -2.68 -0.82 -8.19
C ASP A 55 -2.44 0.35 -9.15
N ILE A 56 -3.50 0.95 -9.70
CA ILE A 56 -3.40 2.16 -10.54
C ILE A 56 -2.73 3.31 -9.79
N ASP A 57 -3.13 3.57 -8.55
CA ASP A 57 -2.52 4.63 -7.72
C ASP A 57 -1.01 4.39 -7.50
N ARG A 58 -0.64 3.14 -7.20
CA ARG A 58 0.77 2.75 -7.05
C ARG A 58 1.58 2.98 -8.32
N ILE A 59 1.03 2.64 -9.49
CA ILE A 59 1.71 2.80 -10.79
C ILE A 59 1.94 4.27 -11.08
N VAL A 60 0.90 5.11 -10.97
CA VAL A 60 0.99 6.55 -11.21
C VAL A 60 2.03 7.19 -10.27
N LYS A 61 2.01 6.82 -8.99
CA LYS A 61 2.98 7.31 -8.01
C LYS A 61 4.41 6.84 -8.29
N ALA A 62 4.58 5.62 -8.78
CA ALA A 62 5.90 5.11 -9.16
C ALA A 62 6.42 5.80 -10.44
N TYR A 63 5.53 6.16 -11.37
CA TYR A 63 5.84 6.97 -12.55
C TYR A 63 6.40 8.34 -12.19
N GLU A 64 5.78 9.05 -11.25
CA GLU A 64 6.28 10.33 -10.73
C GLU A 64 7.70 10.23 -10.15
N ASN A 65 8.06 9.08 -9.58
CA ASN A 65 9.38 8.83 -9.02
C ASN A 65 10.40 8.31 -10.05
N ASN A 66 9.98 8.07 -11.30
CA ASN A 66 10.78 7.49 -12.38
C ASN A 66 11.42 6.13 -12.00
N ASP A 67 10.67 5.31 -11.25
CA ASP A 67 11.11 4.00 -10.75
C ASP A 67 10.33 2.85 -11.43
N LEU A 68 10.87 2.33 -12.54
CA LEU A 68 10.21 1.31 -13.38
C LEU A 68 9.99 -0.03 -12.66
N TYR A 69 10.94 -0.43 -11.81
CA TYR A 69 10.80 -1.63 -10.99
C TYR A 69 9.64 -1.53 -9.99
N LEU A 70 9.39 -0.33 -9.44
CA LEU A 70 8.28 -0.10 -8.52
C LEU A 70 6.93 -0.09 -9.26
N MET A 71 6.89 0.41 -10.50
CA MET A 71 5.69 0.36 -11.36
C MET A 71 5.26 -1.09 -11.60
N LEU A 72 6.21 -1.97 -11.94
CA LEU A 72 5.95 -3.39 -12.15
C LEU A 72 5.85 -4.21 -10.83
N GLY A 73 6.13 -3.59 -9.68
CA GLY A 73 6.11 -4.28 -8.38
C GLY A 73 7.18 -5.36 -8.22
N VAL A 74 8.29 -5.26 -8.94
CA VAL A 74 9.38 -6.26 -8.93
C VAL A 74 10.66 -5.72 -8.28
N SER A 75 11.51 -6.63 -7.84
CA SER A 75 12.87 -6.29 -7.38
C SER A 75 13.78 -5.95 -8.57
N PRO A 76 14.74 -5.01 -8.43
CA PRO A 76 15.78 -4.79 -9.45
C PRO A 76 16.62 -6.04 -9.74
N THR A 77 16.69 -6.99 -8.79
CA THR A 77 17.37 -8.28 -8.94
C THR A 77 16.50 -9.38 -9.55
N CYS A 78 15.30 -9.06 -10.06
CA CYS A 78 14.40 -10.06 -10.62
C CYS A 78 14.92 -10.64 -11.95
N SER A 79 14.58 -11.92 -12.18
CA SER A 79 14.80 -12.61 -13.46
C SER A 79 13.82 -12.14 -14.53
N ALA A 80 14.19 -12.31 -15.80
CA ALA A 80 13.34 -11.94 -16.93
C ALA A 80 11.98 -12.67 -16.96
N GLU A 81 11.95 -13.92 -16.50
CA GLU A 81 10.70 -14.69 -16.36
C GLU A 81 9.74 -14.04 -15.36
N LYS A 82 10.25 -13.67 -14.17
CA LYS A 82 9.44 -12.99 -13.14
C LYS A 82 8.97 -11.63 -13.60
N LEU A 83 9.78 -10.93 -14.39
CA LEU A 83 9.41 -9.64 -14.99
C LEU A 83 8.22 -9.80 -15.95
N LYS A 84 8.26 -10.82 -16.81
CA LYS A 84 7.16 -11.12 -17.76
C LYS A 84 5.88 -11.55 -17.04
N ASP A 85 6.01 -12.36 -16.00
CA ASP A 85 4.87 -12.80 -15.19
C ASP A 85 4.21 -11.63 -14.45
N ALA A 86 5.01 -10.76 -13.83
CA ALA A 86 4.52 -9.55 -13.16
C ALA A 86 3.80 -8.61 -14.13
N TYR A 87 4.38 -8.39 -15.32
CA TYR A 87 3.75 -7.61 -16.38
C TYR A 87 2.39 -8.21 -16.76
N ARG A 88 2.31 -9.51 -17.03
CA ARG A 88 1.06 -10.19 -17.39
C ARG A 88 -0.02 -10.04 -16.32
N GLN A 89 0.34 -10.16 -15.05
CA GLN A 89 -0.60 -10.02 -13.93
C GLN A 89 -1.12 -8.59 -13.81
N LEU A 90 -0.23 -7.59 -13.90
CA LEU A 90 -0.59 -6.17 -13.84
C LEU A 90 -1.41 -5.71 -15.04
N SER A 91 -1.08 -6.16 -16.25
CA SER A 91 -1.87 -5.85 -17.45
C SER A 91 -3.32 -6.32 -17.31
N LEU A 92 -3.56 -7.45 -16.63
CA LEU A 92 -4.91 -7.96 -16.38
C LEU A 92 -5.67 -7.20 -15.29
N SER A 93 -4.96 -6.63 -14.31
CA SER A 93 -5.57 -5.85 -13.23
C SER A 93 -5.91 -4.43 -13.68
N VAL A 94 -5.05 -3.82 -14.50
CA VAL A 94 -5.18 -2.41 -14.95
C VAL A 94 -5.94 -2.28 -16.28
N HIS A 95 -6.33 -3.37 -16.93
CA HIS A 95 -6.99 -3.33 -18.24
C HIS A 95 -8.24 -2.40 -18.26
N PRO A 96 -8.35 -1.47 -19.23
CA PRO A 96 -9.42 -0.46 -19.27
C PRO A 96 -10.83 -1.06 -19.43
N ASP A 97 -10.97 -2.23 -20.07
CA ASP A 97 -12.27 -2.93 -20.16
C ASP A 97 -12.80 -3.41 -18.79
N LYS A 98 -11.90 -3.83 -17.89
CA LYS A 98 -12.31 -4.40 -16.60
C LYS A 98 -12.47 -3.32 -15.54
N THR A 99 -11.68 -2.25 -15.62
CA THR A 99 -11.55 -1.24 -14.57
C THR A 99 -12.23 0.05 -15.02
N ARG A 100 -13.10 0.61 -14.17
CA ARG A 100 -13.95 1.76 -14.52
C ARG A 100 -13.27 3.12 -14.34
N ASP A 101 -12.01 3.12 -13.93
CA ASP A 101 -11.25 4.34 -13.69
C ASP A 101 -10.66 4.89 -14.99
N HIS A 102 -10.78 6.20 -15.20
CA HIS A 102 -10.21 6.93 -16.34
C HIS A 102 -8.67 6.87 -16.39
N ARG A 103 -8.02 6.61 -15.26
CA ARG A 103 -6.55 6.47 -15.14
C ARG A 103 -6.04 5.08 -15.54
N ALA A 104 -6.94 4.13 -15.80
CA ALA A 104 -6.55 2.77 -16.16
C ALA A 104 -5.78 2.72 -17.49
N GLU A 105 -6.22 3.51 -18.48
CA GLU A 105 -5.55 3.61 -19.78
C GLU A 105 -4.12 4.16 -19.64
N THR A 106 -3.95 5.29 -18.96
CA THR A 106 -2.64 5.89 -18.75
C THR A 106 -1.72 4.99 -17.92
N ALA A 107 -2.23 4.32 -16.89
CA ALA A 107 -1.45 3.36 -16.11
C ALA A 107 -1.06 2.12 -16.92
N PHE A 108 -1.91 1.67 -17.85
CA PHE A 108 -1.60 0.57 -18.75
C PHE A 108 -0.46 0.93 -19.71
N ASP A 109 -0.49 2.12 -20.29
CA ASP A 109 0.60 2.63 -21.13
C ASP A 109 1.91 2.74 -20.33
N MET A 110 1.87 3.28 -19.11
CA MET A 110 3.05 3.37 -18.23
C MET A 110 3.67 1.99 -17.94
N ILE A 111 2.84 0.97 -17.69
CA ILE A 111 3.31 -0.41 -17.48
C ILE A 111 3.94 -0.99 -18.75
N ARG A 112 3.35 -0.73 -19.93
CA ARG A 112 3.90 -1.15 -21.22
C ARG A 112 5.29 -0.56 -21.44
N ASP A 113 5.41 0.76 -21.31
CA ASP A 113 6.68 1.47 -21.52
C ASP A 113 7.76 0.98 -20.53
N ALA A 114 7.38 0.74 -19.27
CA ALA A 114 8.29 0.18 -18.27
C ALA A 114 8.76 -1.24 -18.62
N TYR A 115 7.87 -2.08 -19.15
CA TYR A 115 8.24 -3.43 -19.58
C TYR A 115 9.14 -3.41 -20.82
N GLU A 116 8.85 -2.56 -21.81
CA GLU A 116 9.67 -2.44 -23.02
C GLU A 116 11.11 -2.09 -22.68
N LEU A 117 11.33 -1.10 -21.80
CA LEU A 117 12.67 -0.69 -21.38
C LEU A 117 13.40 -1.77 -20.55
N LEU A 118 12.68 -2.53 -19.72
CA LEU A 118 13.28 -3.55 -18.84
C LEU A 118 13.43 -4.92 -19.50
N SER A 119 12.73 -5.17 -20.61
CA SER A 119 12.76 -6.43 -21.36
C SER A 119 14.09 -6.60 -22.10
N SER A 120 14.60 -5.53 -22.70
CA SER A 120 15.89 -5.50 -23.38
C SER A 120 17.04 -5.43 -22.36
N PRO A 121 18.04 -6.33 -22.43
CA PRO A 121 19.14 -6.32 -21.47
C PRO A 121 20.03 -5.08 -21.61
N LEU A 122 20.13 -4.51 -22.82
CA LEU A 122 20.90 -3.29 -23.09
C LEU A 122 20.24 -2.08 -22.44
N ASP A 123 18.94 -1.90 -22.70
CA ASP A 123 18.16 -0.76 -22.19
C ASP A 123 18.02 -0.85 -20.66
N ARG A 124 17.85 -2.06 -20.12
CA ARG A 124 17.86 -2.30 -18.67
C ARG A 124 19.19 -1.90 -18.04
N ALA A 125 20.31 -2.24 -18.66
CA ALA A 125 21.63 -1.88 -18.14
C ALA A 125 21.87 -0.36 -18.15
N GLU A 126 21.42 0.33 -19.20
CA GLU A 126 21.48 1.79 -19.27
C GLU A 126 20.58 2.45 -18.21
N TYR A 127 19.36 1.97 -18.08
CA TYR A 127 18.43 2.42 -17.04
C TYR A 127 19.01 2.23 -15.63
N ASP A 128 19.61 1.06 -15.36
CA ASP A 128 20.21 0.74 -14.06
C ASP A 128 21.39 1.67 -13.74
N LYS A 129 22.22 2.03 -14.73
CA LYS A 129 23.30 3.03 -14.57
C LYS A 129 22.73 4.39 -14.16
N LEU A 130 21.79 4.93 -14.94
CA LEU A 130 21.15 6.22 -14.67
C LEU A 130 20.41 6.24 -13.33
N ARG A 131 19.79 5.11 -12.97
CA ARG A 131 19.11 4.93 -11.68
C ARG A 131 20.10 4.95 -10.53
N ASN A 132 21.21 4.24 -10.64
CA ASN A 132 22.26 4.20 -9.62
C ASN A 132 22.90 5.58 -9.41
N GLU A 133 23.18 6.30 -10.50
CA GLU A 133 23.68 7.69 -10.43
C GLU A 133 22.70 8.62 -9.71
N ARG A 134 21.40 8.55 -10.05
CA ARG A 134 20.35 9.29 -9.33
C ARG A 134 20.35 8.97 -7.83
N LEU A 135 20.49 7.70 -7.46
CA LEU A 135 20.54 7.28 -6.05
C LEU A 135 21.78 7.80 -5.33
N LEU A 136 22.95 7.74 -5.96
CA LEU A 136 24.20 8.28 -5.42
C LEU A 136 24.10 9.78 -5.18
N ARG A 137 23.55 10.52 -6.16
CA ARG A 137 23.32 11.96 -6.04
C ARG A 137 22.35 12.28 -4.90
N LYS A 138 21.25 11.53 -4.75
CA LYS A 138 20.32 11.68 -3.62
C LYS A 138 21.02 11.46 -2.27
N LYS A 139 21.89 10.45 -2.16
CA LYS A 139 22.70 10.19 -0.96
C LYS A 139 23.65 11.35 -0.66
N GLN A 140 24.35 11.87 -1.65
CA GLN A 140 25.24 13.03 -1.50
C GLN A 140 24.49 14.26 -1.02
N ILE A 141 23.36 14.60 -1.66
CA ILE A 141 22.52 15.74 -1.25
C ILE A 141 22.03 15.56 0.19
N ALA A 142 21.60 14.35 0.58
CA ALA A 142 21.18 14.06 1.95
C ALA A 142 22.33 14.24 2.95
N GLN A 143 23.53 13.75 2.61
CA GLN A 143 24.75 13.94 3.40
C GLN A 143 25.10 15.42 3.51
N GLU A 144 25.07 16.17 2.41
CA GLU A 144 25.34 17.61 2.37
C GLU A 144 24.34 18.40 3.22
N ARG A 145 23.04 18.10 3.12
CA ARG A 145 22.00 18.71 3.97
C ARG A 145 22.29 18.47 5.44
N ARG A 146 22.61 17.23 5.82
CA ARG A 146 23.02 16.87 7.19
C ARG A 146 24.27 17.64 7.63
N MET A 147 25.27 17.75 6.77
CA MET A 147 26.50 18.48 7.03
C MET A 147 26.29 20.00 7.05
N LYS A 148 25.30 20.54 6.33
CA LYS A 148 24.95 21.96 6.33
C LYS A 148 24.28 22.35 7.65
N ILE A 149 23.40 21.50 8.18
CA ILE A 149 22.83 21.65 9.52
C ILE A 149 23.96 21.63 10.56
N TRP A 150 24.86 20.64 10.49
CA TRP A 150 26.02 20.56 11.38
C TRP A 150 26.95 21.77 11.27
N ARG A 151 27.24 22.27 10.07
CA ARG A 151 28.02 23.50 9.82
C ARG A 151 27.31 24.76 10.33
N GLY A 152 25.99 24.80 10.30
CA GLY A 152 25.17 25.88 10.87
C GLY A 152 25.19 25.87 12.41
N ILE A 153 25.10 24.69 13.02
CA ILE A 153 25.24 24.49 14.47
C ILE A 153 26.68 24.76 14.94
N ARG A 154 27.68 24.44 14.10
CA ARG A 154 29.11 24.79 14.28
C ARG A 154 29.48 26.17 13.75
N ARG A 155 28.54 27.10 13.60
CA ARG A 155 28.91 28.51 13.77
C ARG A 155 28.88 28.73 15.27
N PRO A 156 30.02 28.67 16.00
CA PRO A 156 30.02 29.37 17.26
C PRO A 156 29.64 30.80 16.88
N PHE A 157 28.45 31.23 17.32
CA PHE A 157 28.24 32.62 17.64
C PHE A 157 29.56 33.07 18.26
N LEU A 158 30.22 34.05 17.65
CA LEU A 158 31.54 34.54 18.01
C LEU A 158 31.49 34.95 19.49
N LEU A 159 31.60 33.96 20.38
CA LEU A 159 31.90 34.13 21.78
C LEU A 159 33.32 34.64 21.70
N SER A 160 33.42 35.96 21.67
CA SER A 160 34.63 36.71 21.94
C SER A 160 35.48 35.93 22.92
N SER A 161 36.79 35.86 22.68
CA SER A 161 37.77 35.13 23.50
C SER A 161 37.56 35.30 25.02
N SER A 162 36.95 36.41 25.45
CA SER A 162 36.53 36.67 26.84
C SER A 162 35.44 35.74 27.39
N ALA A 163 34.41 35.37 26.62
CA ALA A 163 33.27 34.58 27.11
C ALA A 163 33.59 33.08 27.26
N LEU A 164 34.39 32.51 26.34
CA LEU A 164 34.90 31.14 26.48
C LEU A 164 35.94 31.02 27.61
N LYS A 165 36.79 32.04 27.81
CA LYS A 165 37.67 32.14 28.98
C LYS A 165 36.87 32.20 30.28
N GLN A 166 35.72 32.89 30.32
CA GLN A 166 34.86 32.90 31.50
C GLN A 166 34.25 31.52 31.78
N ILE A 167 33.70 30.83 30.78
CA ILE A 167 33.09 29.49 30.97
C ILE A 167 34.12 28.47 31.45
N TRP A 168 35.33 28.48 30.88
CA TRP A 168 36.43 27.63 31.36
C TRP A 168 36.91 28.05 32.76
N ARG A 169 36.98 29.35 33.06
CA ARG A 169 37.31 29.83 34.41
C ARG A 169 36.30 29.36 35.45
N TYR A 170 35.00 29.43 35.19
CA TYR A 170 33.98 28.97 36.14
C TYR A 170 33.94 27.44 36.29
N LYS A 171 34.17 26.69 35.20
CA LYS A 171 34.32 25.22 35.30
C LYS A 171 35.58 24.80 36.04
N PHE A 172 36.69 25.51 35.85
CA PHE A 172 37.93 25.26 36.56
C PHE A 172 37.84 25.69 38.03
N LEU A 173 37.19 26.82 38.33
CA LEU A 173 36.92 27.28 39.69
C LEU A 173 35.97 26.32 40.42
N ALA A 174 34.93 25.82 39.76
CA ALA A 174 34.03 24.81 40.33
C ALA A 174 34.78 23.49 40.62
N PHE A 175 35.72 23.09 39.77
CA PHE A 175 36.60 21.95 40.02
C PHE A 175 37.52 22.18 41.23
N LEU A 176 38.14 23.36 41.34
CA LEU A 176 38.97 23.72 42.50
C LEU A 176 38.17 23.79 43.81
N ILE A 177 36.96 24.36 43.77
CA ILE A 177 36.03 24.39 44.92
C ILE A 177 35.66 22.96 45.33
N TRP A 178 35.34 22.08 44.37
CA TRP A 178 35.05 20.69 44.65
C TRP A 178 36.24 19.95 45.27
N VAL A 179 37.47 20.16 44.76
CA VAL A 179 38.70 19.60 45.35
C VAL A 179 38.91 20.10 46.77
N LEU A 180 38.75 21.40 47.02
CA LEU A 180 38.90 22.01 48.36
C LEU A 180 37.89 21.47 49.37
N ILE A 181 36.61 21.37 48.98
CA ILE A 181 35.57 20.76 49.82
C ILE A 181 35.93 19.31 50.13
N LYS A 182 36.40 18.56 49.14
CA LYS A 182 36.77 17.16 49.31
C LYS A 182 38.00 16.97 50.22
N THR A 183 38.94 17.92 50.24
CA THR A 183 40.12 17.89 51.13
C THR A 183 39.83 18.34 52.56
N LEU A 184 38.76 19.10 52.81
CA LEU A 184 38.37 19.55 54.16
C LEU A 184 37.46 18.55 54.89
N GLN A 185 36.89 17.57 54.17
CA GLN A 185 36.07 16.49 54.73
C GLN A 185 36.87 15.21 55.02
N ALA A 186 38.19 15.22 54.79
CA ALA A 186 39.12 14.15 55.14
C ALA A 186 39.94 14.56 56.35
#